data_AF-A0A9Q3EBW4-F1
#
_entry.id   AF-A0A9Q3EBW4-F1
#
_cell.length_a   1.000
_cell.length_b   1.000
_cell.length_c   1.000
_cell.angle_alpha   90.00
_cell.angle_beta   90.00
_cell.angle_gamma   90.00
#
_symmetry.space_group_name_H-M   'P 1'
#
loop_
_entity.id
_entity.type
_entity.pdbx_description
1 polymer ?
#
loop_
_entity_poly.entity_id
_entity_poly.type
_entity_poly.pdbx_seq_one_letter_code
_entity_poly.pdbx_strand_id
1 'polypeptide(L)'
;MDFVTGLVPGGKENFNAFLIIVDRFSKNVRFLSCHKEDTEMDTALLFWNNRISTCGVPKIIISEREPKFTSEFWTNLYDLLGTKLAFSTAYHPQTDGLAERMIQTMKDILRTFCAYGMEYKDHEGYTHDWVTLLPAVQLAYNTSQYSTAGKTPSVSLSL
;
A
#
# COMPACT_ATOMS: atom_id res chain seq x y z
N MET A 1 3.50 6.12 -1.28
CA MET A 1 3.05 5.32 -0.13
C MET A 1 1.98 6.09 0.56
N ASP A 2 0.98 5.38 1.06
CA ASP A 2 -0.25 6.01 1.51
C ASP A 2 -1.00 5.07 2.45
N PHE A 3 -1.60 5.62 3.50
CA PHE A 3 -2.41 4.86 4.43
C PHE A 3 -3.89 4.92 4.05
N VAL A 4 -4.57 3.81 4.32
CA VAL A 4 -6.03 3.76 4.37
C VAL A 4 -6.39 3.41 5.80
N THR A 5 -7.07 4.33 6.48
CA THR A 5 -7.41 4.22 7.90
C THR A 5 -8.93 4.33 8.09
N GLY A 6 -9.40 3.99 9.29
CA GLY A 6 -10.83 4.07 9.64
C GLY A 6 -11.65 2.90 9.08
N LEU A 7 -11.00 1.75 8.85
CA LEU A 7 -11.69 0.53 8.46
C LEU A 7 -12.26 -0.17 9.69
N VAL A 8 -13.29 -0.97 9.49
CA VAL A 8 -13.77 -1.89 10.53
C VAL A 8 -12.66 -2.91 10.86
N PRO A 9 -12.54 -3.36 12.12
CA PRO A 9 -11.58 -4.39 12.49
C PRO A 9 -11.70 -5.63 11.59
N GLY A 10 -10.59 -6.05 10.98
CA GLY A 10 -10.49 -7.23 10.12
C GLY A 10 -9.35 -8.15 10.54
N GLY A 11 -9.41 -9.41 10.12
CA GLY A 11 -8.43 -10.43 10.45
C GLY A 11 -8.43 -10.85 11.92
N LYS A 12 -7.63 -11.89 12.21
CA LYS A 12 -7.43 -12.38 13.60
C LYS A 12 -6.80 -11.32 14.52
N GLU A 13 -6.03 -10.40 13.95
CA GLU A 13 -5.31 -9.35 14.66
C GLU A 13 -6.11 -8.03 14.76
N ASN A 14 -7.37 -7.99 14.30
CA ASN A 14 -8.23 -6.81 14.34
C ASN A 14 -7.60 -5.56 13.70
N PHE A 15 -6.97 -5.72 12.53
CA PHE A 15 -6.41 -4.60 11.76
C PHE A 15 -7.52 -3.60 11.41
N ASN A 16 -7.21 -2.31 11.49
CA ASN A 16 -8.15 -1.20 11.20
C ASN A 16 -7.60 -0.23 10.14
N ALA A 17 -6.45 -0.56 9.54
CA ALA A 17 -5.79 0.20 8.51
C ALA A 17 -4.95 -0.70 7.59
N PHE A 18 -4.55 -0.19 6.44
CA PHE A 18 -3.48 -0.81 5.65
C PHE A 18 -2.62 0.25 4.97
N LEU A 19 -1.35 -0.11 4.76
CA LEU A 19 -0.38 0.67 4.00
C LEU A 19 -0.37 0.22 2.54
N ILE A 20 -0.49 1.18 1.63
CA ILE A 20 -0.33 0.98 0.19
C ILE A 20 1.07 1.43 -0.23
N ILE A 21 1.81 0.53 -0.87
CA ILE A 21 3.10 0.82 -1.48
C ILE A 21 3.00 0.54 -2.96
N VAL A 22 3.31 1.54 -3.79
CA VAL A 22 3.39 1.37 -5.24
C VAL A 22 4.80 1.65 -5.69
N ASP A 23 5.36 0.69 -6.41
CA ASP A 23 6.61 0.88 -7.14
C ASP A 23 6.36 1.69 -8.41
N ARG A 24 6.96 2.88 -8.52
CA ARG A 24 6.68 3.77 -9.65
C ARG A 24 7.20 3.24 -10.99
N PHE A 25 8.20 2.36 -10.97
CA PHE A 25 8.82 1.81 -12.18
C PHE A 25 8.03 0.60 -12.71
N SER A 26 7.95 -0.46 -11.91
CA SER A 26 7.24 -1.70 -12.26
C SER A 26 5.72 -1.58 -12.16
N LYS A 27 5.20 -0.54 -11.49
CA LYS A 27 3.79 -0.37 -11.11
C LYS A 27 3.26 -1.46 -10.17
N ASN A 28 4.15 -2.29 -9.60
CA ASN A 28 3.78 -3.29 -8.62
C ASN A 28 3.22 -2.65 -7.34
N VAL A 29 2.09 -3.16 -6.86
CA VAL A 29 1.49 -2.76 -5.58
C VAL A 29 1.77 -3.79 -4.49
N ARG A 30 1.92 -3.29 -3.26
CA ARG A 30 1.82 -4.05 -2.02
C ARG A 30 0.73 -3.45 -1.13
N PHE A 31 -0.15 -4.29 -0.60
CA PHE A 31 -1.09 -3.94 0.45
C PHE A 31 -0.65 -4.63 1.74
N LEU A 32 -0.40 -3.87 2.79
CA LEU A 32 0.09 -4.37 4.07
C LEU A 32 -0.90 -3.99 5.16
N SER A 33 -1.63 -4.95 5.72
CA SER A 33 -2.53 -4.73 6.85
C SER A 33 -1.74 -4.26 8.08
N CYS A 34 -2.28 -3.27 8.78
CA CYS A 34 -1.60 -2.61 9.89
C CYS A 34 -2.63 -1.98 10.83
N HIS A 35 -2.17 -1.40 11.94
CA HIS A 35 -3.02 -0.63 12.82
C HIS A 35 -2.81 0.86 12.58
N LYS A 36 -3.88 1.65 12.67
CA LYS A 36 -3.79 3.11 12.62
C LYS A 36 -2.89 3.62 13.75
N GLU A 37 -2.89 2.92 14.86
CA GLU A 37 -2.13 3.20 16.08
C GLU A 37 -0.64 2.79 15.97
N ASP A 38 -0.24 2.05 14.92
CA ASP A 38 1.15 1.64 14.72
C ASP A 38 2.08 2.85 14.78
N THR A 39 3.21 2.70 15.47
CA THR A 39 4.20 3.76 15.56
C THR A 39 4.93 3.94 14.23
N GLU A 40 5.73 5.00 14.12
CA GLU A 40 6.68 5.19 13.04
C GLU A 40 7.71 4.05 12.95
N MET A 41 8.06 3.43 14.08
CA MET A 41 8.98 2.28 14.13
C MET A 41 8.31 1.01 13.59
N ASP A 42 7.07 0.74 14.01
CA ASP A 42 6.28 -0.39 13.49
C ASP A 42 6.09 -0.25 11.98
N THR A 43 5.78 0.96 11.52
CA THR A 43 5.64 1.28 10.09
C THR A 43 6.95 1.06 9.33
N ALA A 44 8.09 1.46 9.90
CA ALA A 44 9.40 1.26 9.26
C ALA A 44 9.75 -0.23 9.17
N LEU A 45 9.50 -1.00 10.22
CA LEU A 45 9.68 -2.45 10.20
C LEU A 45 8.76 -3.13 9.18
N LEU A 46 7.50 -2.71 9.12
CA LEU A 46 6.53 -3.21 8.13
C LEU A 46 7.02 -2.95 6.70
N PHE A 47 7.50 -1.74 6.42
CA PHE A 47 8.06 -1.38 5.12
C PHE A 47 9.37 -2.13 4.82
N TRP A 48 10.24 -2.25 5.81
CA TRP A 48 11.53 -2.94 5.67
C TRP A 48 11.32 -4.41 5.28
N ASN A 49 10.49 -5.11 6.06
CA ASN A 49 10.27 -6.55 5.90
C ASN A 49 9.54 -6.91 4.61
N ASN A 50 8.71 -6.02 4.07
CA ASN A 50 7.85 -6.31 2.92
C ASN A 50 8.30 -5.66 1.61
N ARG A 51 9.17 -4.63 1.67
CA ARG A 51 9.67 -3.93 0.48
C ARG A 51 11.19 -3.91 0.40
N ILE A 52 11.88 -3.42 1.43
CA ILE A 52 13.34 -3.25 1.35
C ILE A 52 14.04 -4.61 1.27
N SER A 53 13.62 -5.58 2.08
CA SER A 53 14.19 -6.93 2.09
C SER A 53 14.09 -7.66 0.74
N THR A 54 13.09 -7.32 -0.09
CA THR A 54 12.79 -8.02 -1.35
C THR A 54 13.21 -7.25 -2.59
N CYS A 55 13.25 -5.92 -2.53
CA CYS A 55 13.53 -5.06 -3.69
C CYS A 55 14.73 -4.12 -3.50
N GLY A 56 15.35 -4.12 -2.31
CA GLY A 56 16.41 -3.19 -1.94
C GLY A 56 15.90 -1.82 -1.48
N VAL A 57 16.85 -0.96 -1.12
CA VAL A 57 16.58 0.39 -0.62
C VAL A 57 16.13 1.31 -1.78
N PRO A 58 14.96 1.96 -1.69
CA PRO A 58 14.50 2.89 -2.72
C PRO A 58 15.34 4.17 -2.74
N LYS A 59 15.57 4.72 -3.94
CA LYS A 59 16.25 6.03 -4.08
C LYS A 59 15.37 7.20 -3.62
N ILE A 60 14.06 7.11 -3.84
CA ILE A 60 13.09 8.14 -3.49
C ILE A 60 11.84 7.47 -2.91
N ILE A 61 11.38 7.96 -1.77
CA ILE A 61 10.07 7.63 -1.22
C ILE A 61 9.16 8.85 -1.38
N ILE A 62 8.00 8.63 -1.99
CA ILE A 62 6.94 9.64 -2.09
C ILE A 62 5.79 9.21 -1.19
N SER A 63 5.39 10.04 -0.24
CA SER A 63 4.27 9.75 0.67
C SER A 63 3.42 10.98 0.97
N GLU A 64 2.24 10.75 1.54
CA GLU A 64 1.47 11.84 2.17
C GLU A 64 2.20 12.38 3.41
N ARG A 65 1.76 13.54 3.91
CA ARG A 65 2.27 14.17 5.14
C ARG A 65 1.66 13.57 6.41
N GLU A 66 1.60 12.25 6.46
CA GLU A 66 1.22 11.51 7.67
C GLU A 66 2.30 11.69 8.76
N PRO A 67 1.92 11.83 10.05
CA PRO A 67 2.87 12.01 11.15
C PRO A 67 3.97 10.95 11.18
N LYS A 68 3.64 9.70 10.85
CA LYS A 68 4.59 8.58 10.82
C LYS A 68 5.72 8.80 9.80
N PHE A 69 5.39 9.30 8.61
CA PHE A 69 6.36 9.56 7.53
C PHE A 69 7.13 10.87 7.68
N THR A 70 6.64 11.77 8.52
CA THR A 70 7.28 13.07 8.82
C THR A 70 8.01 13.07 10.16
N SER A 71 7.99 11.96 10.89
CA SER A 71 8.70 11.79 12.16
C SER A 71 10.21 11.93 11.99
N GLU A 72 10.88 12.34 13.06
CA GLU A 72 12.34 12.43 13.09
C GLU A 72 12.97 11.05 12.87
N PHE A 73 12.42 10.01 13.51
CA PHE A 73 12.88 8.63 13.32
C PHE A 73 12.83 8.21 11.84
N TRP A 74 11.69 8.40 11.16
CA TRP A 74 11.55 8.04 9.75
C TRP A 74 12.51 8.83 8.88
N THR A 75 12.60 10.15 9.11
CA THR A 75 13.49 11.03 8.36
C THR A 75 14.95 10.62 8.49
N ASN A 76 15.42 10.40 9.72
CA ASN A 76 16.80 10.02 10.01
C ASN A 76 17.13 8.61 9.48
N LEU A 77 16.21 7.66 9.59
CA LEU A 77 16.39 6.31 9.06
C LEU A 77 16.65 6.33 7.55
N TYR A 78 15.84 7.07 6.79
CA TYR A 78 15.97 7.10 5.33
C TYR A 78 17.08 8.02 4.85
N ASP A 79 17.47 9.04 5.62
CA ASP A 79 18.70 9.80 5.35
C ASP A 79 19.94 8.90 5.46
N LEU A 80 20.02 8.08 6.52
CA LEU A 80 21.11 7.11 6.70
C LEU A 80 21.19 6.07 5.57
N LEU A 81 20.03 5.68 5.03
CA LEU A 81 19.94 4.75 3.90
C LEU A 81 20.19 5.43 2.54
N GLY A 82 20.41 6.74 2.50
CA GLY A 82 20.60 7.51 1.27
C GLY A 82 19.33 7.64 0.42
N THR A 83 18.16 7.49 1.04
CA THR A 83 16.85 7.61 0.41
C THR A 83 16.32 9.04 0.54
N LYS A 84 15.99 9.67 -0.58
CA LYS A 84 15.35 10.98 -0.58
C LYS A 84 13.85 10.84 -0.23
N LEU A 85 13.40 11.53 0.80
CA LEU A 85 11.99 11.67 1.11
C LEU A 85 11.37 12.84 0.34
N ALA A 86 10.21 12.61 -0.26
CA ALA A 86 9.40 13.63 -0.90
C ALA A 86 7.96 13.48 -0.42
N PHE A 87 7.34 14.58 -0.01
CA PHE A 87 5.95 14.57 0.44
C PHE A 87 5.05 15.13 -0.64
N SER A 88 3.99 14.42 -0.99
CA SER A 88 2.97 14.97 -1.85
C SER A 88 2.30 16.15 -1.11
N THR A 89 2.28 17.32 -1.75
CA THR A 89 1.30 18.34 -1.39
C THR A 89 -0.05 17.84 -1.89
N ALA A 90 -1.12 18.03 -1.11
CA ALA A 90 -2.46 17.66 -1.52
C ALA A 90 -2.69 18.04 -3.00
N TYR A 91 -2.93 17.02 -3.83
CA TYR A 91 -3.26 17.13 -5.25
C TYR A 91 -2.27 17.91 -6.13
N HIS A 92 -1.29 17.21 -6.73
CA HIS A 92 -0.70 17.65 -8.01
C HIS A 92 -0.34 16.44 -8.89
N PRO A 93 -1.31 15.90 -9.65
CA PRO A 93 -1.08 14.81 -10.59
C PRO A 93 -0.40 15.37 -11.83
N GLN A 94 0.94 15.38 -11.88
CA GLN A 94 1.64 15.90 -13.05
C GLN A 94 2.46 14.88 -13.84
N THR A 95 2.46 13.60 -13.47
CA THR A 95 3.10 12.57 -14.33
C THR A 95 2.69 11.12 -14.03
N ASP A 96 2.08 10.83 -12.87
CA ASP A 96 1.78 9.44 -12.44
C ASP A 96 0.28 9.20 -12.15
N GLY A 97 -0.59 9.97 -12.81
CA GLY A 97 -2.03 9.97 -12.54
C GLY A 97 -2.74 8.63 -12.78
N LEU A 98 -2.10 7.63 -13.38
CA LEU A 98 -2.65 6.26 -13.48
C LEU A 98 -2.48 5.50 -12.15
N ALA A 99 -1.28 5.49 -11.57
CA ALA A 99 -1.04 4.85 -10.29
C ALA A 99 -1.83 5.56 -9.18
N GLU A 100 -1.89 6.89 -9.19
CA GLU A 100 -2.66 7.67 -8.23
C GLU A 100 -4.18 7.43 -8.37
N ARG A 101 -4.74 7.49 -9.59
CA ARG A 101 -6.16 7.16 -9.81
C ARG A 101 -6.48 5.75 -9.36
N MET A 102 -5.57 4.82 -9.59
CA MET A 102 -5.79 3.43 -9.25
C MET A 102 -5.69 3.16 -7.75
N ILE A 103 -4.76 3.82 -7.05
CA ILE A 103 -4.74 3.84 -5.58
C ILE A 103 -6.10 4.35 -5.08
N GLN A 104 -6.61 5.46 -5.61
CA GLN A 104 -7.93 5.99 -5.22
C GLN A 104 -9.06 5.00 -5.50
N THR A 105 -9.11 4.40 -6.71
CA THR A 105 -10.09 3.36 -7.02
C THR A 105 -10.01 2.20 -6.03
N MET A 106 -8.81 1.76 -5.62
CA MET A 106 -8.67 0.69 -4.64
C MET A 106 -9.09 1.13 -3.24
N LYS A 107 -8.78 2.36 -2.84
CA LYS A 107 -9.29 2.95 -1.58
C LYS A 107 -10.82 2.92 -1.58
N ASP A 108 -11.46 3.33 -2.67
CA ASP A 108 -12.90 3.39 -2.79
C ASP A 108 -13.55 2.01 -2.80
N ILE A 109 -12.98 1.03 -3.53
CA ILE A 109 -13.47 -0.35 -3.54
C ILE A 109 -13.38 -0.95 -2.13
N LEU A 110 -12.24 -0.81 -1.45
CA LEU A 110 -12.04 -1.41 -0.13
C LEU A 110 -12.90 -0.72 0.93
N ARG A 111 -13.05 0.60 0.88
CA ARG A 111 -13.98 1.33 1.76
C ARG A 111 -15.42 0.92 1.53
N THR A 112 -15.84 0.80 0.26
CA THR A 112 -17.19 0.32 -0.09
C THR A 112 -17.40 -1.08 0.44
N PHE A 113 -16.44 -1.98 0.22
CA PHE A 113 -16.50 -3.35 0.69
C PHE A 113 -16.67 -3.42 2.22
N CYS A 114 -15.88 -2.64 2.96
CA CYS A 114 -15.95 -2.56 4.42
C CYS A 114 -17.25 -1.89 4.91
N ALA A 115 -17.69 -0.81 4.27
CA ALA A 115 -18.83 0.00 4.72
C ALA A 115 -20.18 -0.70 4.52
N TYR A 116 -20.32 -1.47 3.43
CA TYR A 116 -21.55 -2.20 3.15
C TYR A 116 -21.65 -3.54 3.87
N GLY A 117 -20.67 -3.89 4.71
CA GLY A 117 -20.62 -5.19 5.34
C GLY A 117 -20.74 -6.29 4.29
N MET A 118 -20.04 -6.15 3.16
CA MET A 118 -20.18 -7.14 2.10
C MET A 118 -19.52 -8.43 2.57
N GLU A 119 -20.35 -9.37 2.97
CA GLU A 119 -19.95 -10.74 3.23
C GLU A 119 -19.45 -11.37 1.94
N TYR A 120 -18.27 -11.96 1.99
CA TYR A 120 -17.85 -12.89 0.96
C TYR A 120 -17.61 -14.26 1.58
N LYS A 121 -17.82 -15.28 0.76
CA LYS A 121 -17.72 -16.66 1.22
C LYS A 121 -16.28 -17.12 1.18
N ASP A 122 -15.75 -17.53 2.32
CA ASP A 122 -14.52 -18.30 2.44
C ASP A 122 -14.80 -19.78 2.76
N HIS A 123 -13.78 -20.51 3.20
CA HIS A 123 -13.89 -21.93 3.54
C HIS A 123 -14.57 -22.19 4.89
N GLU A 124 -14.72 -21.17 5.73
CA GLU A 124 -15.35 -21.25 7.07
C GLU A 124 -16.76 -20.63 7.09
N GLY A 125 -17.13 -19.82 6.10
CA GLY A 125 -18.47 -19.25 5.98
C GLY A 125 -18.50 -17.92 5.24
N TYR A 126 -19.51 -17.10 5.52
CA TYR A 126 -19.55 -15.72 5.09
C TYR A 126 -18.75 -14.86 6.09
N THR A 127 -17.77 -14.11 5.60
CA THR A 127 -16.91 -13.25 6.42
C THR A 127 -16.87 -11.82 5.89
N HIS A 128 -16.66 -10.88 6.81
CA HIS A 128 -16.43 -9.46 6.55
C HIS A 128 -14.94 -9.10 6.52
N ASP A 129 -14.07 -10.12 6.49
CA ASP A 129 -12.64 -9.95 6.66
C ASP A 129 -11.96 -9.40 5.40
N TRP A 130 -11.84 -8.08 5.33
CA TRP A 130 -11.13 -7.41 4.23
C TRP A 130 -9.64 -7.74 4.19
N VAL A 131 -9.03 -8.20 5.30
CA VAL A 131 -7.59 -8.51 5.37
C VAL A 131 -7.26 -9.71 4.49
N THR A 132 -8.10 -10.75 4.54
CA THR A 132 -7.98 -11.95 3.72
C THR A 132 -8.24 -11.71 2.23
N LEU A 133 -8.89 -10.60 1.86
CA LEU A 133 -9.05 -10.19 0.47
C LEU A 133 -7.82 -9.46 -0.10
N LEU A 134 -7.01 -8.80 0.73
CA LEU A 134 -5.88 -8.00 0.26
C LEU A 134 -4.92 -8.77 -0.66
N PRO A 135 -4.55 -10.04 -0.40
CA PRO A 135 -3.68 -10.79 -1.31
C PRO A 135 -4.31 -11.01 -2.68
N ALA A 136 -5.62 -11.29 -2.74
CA ALA A 136 -6.34 -11.49 -4.00
C ALA A 136 -6.44 -10.19 -4.80
N VAL A 137 -6.76 -9.07 -4.14
CA VAL A 137 -6.78 -7.74 -4.77
C VAL A 137 -5.40 -7.34 -5.27
N GLN A 138 -4.36 -7.57 -4.46
CA GLN A 138 -2.96 -7.34 -4.84
C GLN A 138 -2.58 -8.15 -6.08
N LEU A 139 -2.93 -9.44 -6.13
CA LEU A 139 -2.63 -10.31 -7.26
C LEU A 139 -3.38 -9.86 -8.52
N ALA A 140 -4.68 -9.59 -8.41
CA ALA A 140 -5.49 -9.11 -9.51
C ALA A 140 -4.91 -7.80 -10.09
N TYR A 141 -4.48 -6.89 -9.21
CA TYR A 141 -3.82 -5.67 -9.63
C TYR A 141 -2.50 -5.95 -10.35
N ASN A 142 -1.63 -6.73 -9.71
CA ASN A 142 -0.28 -7.02 -10.20
C ASN A 142 -0.26 -7.94 -11.44
N THR A 143 -1.39 -8.51 -11.83
CA THR A 143 -1.55 -9.30 -13.07
C THR A 143 -2.44 -8.62 -14.11
N SER A 144 -3.08 -7.50 -13.77
CA SER A 144 -3.83 -6.71 -14.74
C SER A 144 -2.87 -6.06 -15.76
N GLN A 145 -3.20 -6.17 -17.06
CA GLN A 145 -2.40 -5.56 -18.12
C GLN A 145 -2.61 -4.03 -18.10
N TYR A 146 -1.52 -3.26 -17.96
CA TYR A 146 -1.61 -1.82 -18.20
C TYR A 146 -1.61 -1.56 -19.70
N SER A 147 -2.63 -0.82 -20.16
CA SER A 147 -2.89 -0.53 -21.58
C SER A 147 -1.77 0.20 -22.33
N THR A 148 -0.74 0.70 -21.64
CA THR A 148 0.36 1.47 -22.21
C THR A 148 1.67 0.69 -22.37
N ALA A 149 1.81 -0.53 -21.82
CA ALA A 149 3.11 -1.23 -21.79
C ALA A 149 3.12 -2.65 -22.38
N GLY A 150 1.98 -3.25 -22.72
CA GLY A 150 1.91 -4.61 -23.28
C GLY A 150 2.51 -5.71 -22.37
N LYS A 151 2.84 -5.39 -21.11
CA LYS A 151 3.39 -6.29 -20.09
C LYS A 151 2.70 -6.04 -18.76
N THR A 152 2.46 -7.10 -18.00
CA THR A 152 1.90 -7.03 -16.65
C THR A 152 2.98 -6.64 -15.64
N PRO A 153 2.63 -5.94 -14.55
CA PRO A 153 3.57 -5.54 -13.49
C PRO A 153 4.34 -6.73 -12.88
N SER A 154 3.73 -7.92 -12.78
CA SER A 154 4.40 -9.15 -12.34
C SER A 154 5.60 -9.58 -13.21
N VAL A 155 5.57 -9.29 -14.51
CA VAL A 155 6.61 -9.68 -15.48
C VAL A 155 7.80 -8.71 -15.46
N SER A 156 7.66 -7.54 -14.85
CA SER A 156 8.74 -6.54 -14.78
C SER A 156 9.70 -6.74 -13.59
N LEU A 157 9.39 -7.63 -12.66
CA LEU A 157 10.26 -8.00 -11.52
C LEU A 157 11.24 -9.14 -11.85
N SER A 158 11.15 -9.73 -13.05
CA SER A 158 11.89 -10.93 -13.45
C SER A 158 12.99 -10.66 -14.50
N LEU A 159 13.62 -9.48 -14.49
CA LEU A 159 14.77 -9.14 -15.34
C LEU A 159 15.90 -8.51 -14.53
#